data_AF-A0A7S3PC40-F1
#
_entry.id   AF-A0A7S3PC40-F1
#
_cell.length_a   1.000
_cell.length_b   1.000
_cell.length_c   1.000
_cell.angle_alpha   90.00
_cell.angle_beta   90.00
_cell.angle_gamma   90.00
#
_symmetry.space_group_name_H-M   'P 1'
#
loop_
_entity.id
_entity.type
_entity.pdbx_description
1 polymer ?
#
loop_
_entity_poly.entity_id
_entity_poly.type
_entity_poly.pdbx_seq_one_letter_code
_entity_poly.pdbx_strand_id
1 'polypeptide(L)'
;MKKLACLYLTQKFLFTFVGPARAFLAPSSFRSCQTYHRHLSRTLVAHNMASSLFTQHIVLVDKPPDMNMILGQTHFIKTVDDIHEALVGSVPGIKFGLAFCEASGDRLIRWTGTDDGLVELAKNTAQAIGCGHSFVLYLGPPTFPIHVLNTLKMVPEVCRIYCATANQVEVIVAETPSGRGILGVIDGQPPLGVETEDDIQNRRKLLKTFGYKL
;
A
#
# COMPACT_ATOMS: atom_id res chain seq x y z
N MET A 1 13.13 -6.78 39.76
CA MET A 1 14.29 -5.89 39.60
C MET A 1 15.57 -6.65 39.96
N LYS A 2 16.59 -6.53 39.09
CA LYS A 2 18.02 -6.91 39.26
C LYS A 2 18.39 -8.41 39.26
N LYS A 3 18.72 -8.91 38.07
CA LYS A 3 20.00 -9.61 37.79
C LYS A 3 20.43 -9.29 36.36
N LEU A 4 21.12 -8.16 36.22
CA LEU A 4 21.97 -7.79 35.10
C LEU A 4 23.43 -7.89 35.59
N ALA A 5 24.37 -8.05 34.66
CA ALA A 5 25.82 -8.03 34.82
C ALA A 5 26.51 -9.38 35.08
N CYS A 6 26.73 -10.13 33.99
CA CYS A 6 27.97 -10.86 33.79
C CYS A 6 28.64 -10.23 32.56
N LEU A 7 29.59 -9.34 32.81
CA LEU A 7 30.41 -8.66 31.83
C LEU A 7 31.86 -8.90 32.27
N TYR A 8 32.72 -9.12 31.28
CA TYR A 8 34.20 -9.04 31.27
C TYR A 8 35.06 -10.30 31.40
N LEU A 9 36.08 -10.30 30.52
CA LEU A 9 37.25 -11.18 30.34
C LEU A 9 37.02 -12.33 29.37
N THR A 10 37.40 -12.25 28.08
CA THR A 10 38.78 -12.05 27.56
C THR A 10 38.77 -11.28 26.22
N GLN A 11 39.35 -10.08 26.13
CA GLN A 11 40.72 -9.76 25.69
C GLN A 11 41.05 -10.23 24.24
N LYS A 12 40.85 -9.34 23.26
CA LYS A 12 41.90 -8.60 22.51
C LYS A 12 42.90 -9.45 21.71
N PHE A 13 42.69 -9.49 20.38
CA PHE A 13 43.74 -9.35 19.35
C PHE A 13 43.13 -8.48 18.24
N LEU A 14 43.34 -7.17 18.29
CA LEU A 14 44.39 -6.41 17.59
C LEU A 14 44.16 -6.32 16.07
N PHE A 15 43.61 -5.16 15.69
CA PHE A 15 43.84 -4.36 14.48
C PHE A 15 44.84 -4.89 13.44
N THR A 16 44.45 -4.85 12.15
CA THR A 16 44.98 -3.86 11.16
C THR A 16 44.18 -3.88 9.85
N PHE A 17 43.77 -2.68 9.41
CA PHE A 17 43.35 -2.33 8.04
C PHE A 17 44.50 -2.58 7.03
N VAL A 18 44.19 -2.85 5.75
CA VAL A 18 44.65 -2.12 4.53
C VAL A 18 44.25 -2.87 3.25
N GLY A 19 43.38 -2.24 2.43
CA GLY A 19 43.56 -1.99 0.98
C GLY A 19 43.54 -3.12 -0.08
N PRO A 20 43.27 -2.79 -1.36
CA PRO A 20 42.63 -3.70 -2.33
C PRO A 20 43.54 -4.27 -3.44
N ALA A 21 43.00 -5.29 -4.10
CA ALA A 21 43.20 -5.77 -5.49
C ALA A 21 44.63 -5.82 -6.08
N ARG A 22 45.11 -7.05 -6.32
CA ARG A 22 46.09 -7.35 -7.38
C ARG A 22 45.68 -8.60 -8.16
N ALA A 23 45.63 -8.43 -9.48
CA ALA A 23 45.41 -9.45 -10.48
C ALA A 23 46.50 -10.53 -10.43
N PHE A 24 46.09 -11.80 -10.43
CA PHE A 24 47.01 -12.93 -10.61
C PHE A 24 46.94 -13.40 -12.07
N LEU A 25 48.08 -13.33 -12.74
CA LEU A 25 48.32 -13.83 -14.09
C LEU A 25 48.25 -15.37 -14.09
N ALA A 26 47.55 -15.92 -15.07
CA ALA A 26 47.48 -17.36 -15.32
C ALA A 26 48.74 -17.86 -16.04
N PRO A 27 49.29 -19.04 -15.71
CA PRO A 27 50.22 -19.74 -16.57
C PRO A 27 49.50 -20.70 -17.53
N SER A 28 49.97 -20.67 -18.77
CA SER A 28 49.54 -21.46 -19.91
C SER A 28 50.33 -22.77 -20.03
N SER A 29 49.67 -23.94 -19.95
CA SER A 29 50.12 -25.18 -20.62
C SER A 29 49.06 -26.29 -20.62
N PHE A 30 48.40 -26.44 -21.77
CA PHE A 30 47.95 -27.66 -22.47
C PHE A 30 47.48 -28.94 -21.71
N ARG A 31 46.17 -29.17 -21.86
CA ARG A 31 45.45 -30.33 -22.43
C ARG A 31 45.35 -31.70 -21.72
N SER A 32 44.08 -32.11 -21.69
CA SER A 32 43.49 -33.46 -21.80
C SER A 32 43.30 -34.27 -20.51
N CYS A 33 42.03 -34.39 -20.09
CA CYS A 33 41.37 -35.68 -19.89
C CYS A 33 39.89 -35.38 -19.54
N GLN A 34 39.02 -35.48 -20.55
CA GLN A 34 37.60 -35.77 -20.29
C GLN A 34 37.52 -37.13 -19.57
N THR A 35 36.46 -37.31 -18.78
CA THR A 35 36.04 -38.55 -18.11
C THR A 35 36.84 -38.98 -16.86
N TYR A 36 36.45 -38.43 -15.71
CA TYR A 36 36.21 -39.27 -14.54
C TYR A 36 34.81 -38.97 -13.97
N HIS A 37 33.87 -39.82 -14.39
CA HIS A 37 32.51 -39.86 -13.89
C HIS A 37 32.50 -40.32 -12.42
N ARG A 38 31.58 -39.73 -11.64
CA ARG A 38 30.91 -40.31 -10.46
C ARG A 38 31.82 -40.69 -9.29
N HIS A 39 31.83 -39.87 -8.24
CA HIS A 39 31.25 -40.30 -6.96
C HIS A 39 31.09 -39.16 -5.95
N LEU A 40 29.92 -39.18 -5.30
CA LEU A 40 29.63 -38.65 -3.96
C LEU A 40 29.44 -37.14 -3.87
N SER A 41 28.19 -36.69 -4.06
CA SER A 41 27.25 -36.42 -2.95
C SER A 41 27.21 -34.92 -2.71
N ARG A 42 26.34 -34.20 -3.45
CA ARG A 42 25.07 -33.72 -2.87
C ARG A 42 25.21 -33.35 -1.39
N THR A 43 26.01 -32.33 -1.12
CA THR A 43 25.71 -31.41 -0.03
C THR A 43 25.34 -30.10 -0.68
N LEU A 44 24.14 -30.10 -1.27
CA LEU A 44 23.35 -28.89 -1.35
C LEU A 44 23.23 -28.43 0.11
N VAL A 45 24.06 -27.48 0.51
CA VAL A 45 23.69 -26.57 1.60
C VAL A 45 22.48 -25.82 1.06
N ALA A 46 21.30 -26.45 1.19
CA ALA A 46 20.04 -25.77 1.17
C ALA A 46 20.09 -24.85 2.40
N HIS A 47 20.67 -23.67 2.21
CA HIS A 47 20.36 -22.58 3.10
C HIS A 47 18.85 -22.43 3.03
N ASN A 48 18.19 -22.84 4.10
CA ASN A 48 16.79 -22.57 4.41
C ASN A 48 16.60 -21.05 4.36
N MET A 49 16.42 -20.51 3.16
CA MET A 49 15.71 -19.27 2.93
C MET A 49 14.22 -19.64 3.02
N ALA A 50 13.76 -19.96 4.24
CA ALA A 50 12.37 -19.79 4.58
C ALA A 50 12.09 -18.28 4.62
N SER A 51 12.21 -17.64 3.44
CA SER A 51 11.57 -16.36 3.17
C SER A 51 10.11 -16.58 3.51
N SER A 52 9.56 -15.78 4.41
CA SER A 52 8.12 -15.76 4.65
C SER A 52 7.41 -15.46 3.33
N LEU A 53 6.94 -16.51 2.65
CA LEU A 53 6.20 -16.38 1.39
C LEU A 53 4.81 -15.82 1.74
N PHE A 54 4.45 -14.71 1.12
CA PHE A 54 3.07 -14.22 1.09
C PHE A 54 2.48 -14.46 -0.30
N THR A 55 1.17 -14.67 -0.39
CA THR A 55 0.46 -14.73 -1.67
C THR A 55 0.06 -13.32 -2.09
N GLN A 56 0.28 -12.96 -3.34
CA GLN A 56 -0.17 -11.69 -3.89
C GLN A 56 -1.52 -11.85 -4.60
N HIS A 57 -2.44 -10.93 -4.32
CA HIS A 57 -3.73 -10.82 -4.96
C HIS A 57 -3.87 -9.45 -5.62
N ILE A 58 -4.57 -9.42 -6.75
CA ILE A 58 -5.03 -8.18 -7.38
C ILE A 58 -6.54 -8.16 -7.20
N VAL A 59 -7.03 -7.16 -6.46
CA VAL A 59 -8.47 -6.96 -6.23
C VAL A 59 -8.92 -5.79 -7.10
N LEU A 60 -9.72 -6.08 -8.12
CA LEU A 60 -10.36 -5.06 -8.94
C LEU A 60 -11.49 -4.39 -8.13
N VAL A 61 -11.47 -3.06 -8.05
CA VAL A 61 -12.56 -2.31 -7.42
C VAL A 61 -13.72 -2.19 -8.40
N ASP A 62 -14.82 -2.90 -8.11
CA ASP A 62 -16.05 -2.80 -8.89
C ASP A 62 -16.88 -1.59 -8.42
N LYS A 63 -16.90 -0.54 -9.24
CA LYS A 63 -17.64 0.70 -8.97
C LYS A 63 -18.16 1.31 -10.27
N PRO A 64 -19.24 2.11 -10.22
CA PRO A 64 -19.69 2.85 -11.39
C PRO A 64 -18.58 3.73 -12.00
N PRO A 65 -18.59 3.94 -13.34
CA PRO A 65 -17.77 4.96 -13.97
C PRO A 65 -17.98 6.31 -13.29
N ASP A 66 -16.91 7.10 -13.21
CA ASP A 66 -16.91 8.47 -12.64
C ASP A 66 -17.24 8.60 -11.14
N MET A 67 -17.50 7.49 -10.44
CA MET A 67 -17.69 7.50 -8.99
C MET A 67 -16.36 7.71 -8.27
N ASN A 68 -16.28 8.75 -7.44
CA ASN A 68 -15.10 9.01 -6.63
C ASN A 68 -15.02 8.05 -5.43
N MET A 69 -13.85 7.46 -5.25
CA MET A 69 -13.51 6.56 -4.17
C MET A 69 -12.26 7.05 -3.45
N ILE A 70 -12.22 6.92 -2.12
CA ILE A 70 -11.03 7.08 -1.30
C ILE A 70 -10.78 5.75 -0.57
N LEU A 71 -9.56 5.23 -0.70
CA LEU A 71 -9.09 4.04 0.02
C LEU A 71 -7.98 4.45 0.97
N GLY A 72 -8.07 4.07 2.23
CA GLY A 72 -7.08 4.38 3.25
C GLY A 72 -6.88 3.29 4.28
N GLN A 73 -5.93 3.54 5.18
CA GLN A 73 -5.68 2.76 6.38
C GLN A 73 -5.88 3.66 7.59
N THR A 74 -6.49 3.10 8.61
CA THR A 74 -6.84 3.77 9.86
C THR A 74 -6.64 2.82 11.03
N HIS A 75 -7.04 3.17 12.24
CA HIS A 75 -7.12 2.25 13.36
C HIS A 75 -8.23 2.65 14.31
N PHE A 76 -8.61 1.77 15.24
CA PHE A 76 -9.60 2.04 16.29
C PHE A 76 -11.05 2.27 15.79
N ILE A 77 -12.03 1.84 16.59
CA ILE A 77 -13.44 1.77 16.18
C ILE A 77 -14.07 3.15 15.95
N LYS A 78 -13.55 4.20 16.61
CA LYS A 78 -14.01 5.58 16.47
C LYS A 78 -13.82 6.16 15.07
N THR A 79 -12.96 5.54 14.24
CA THR A 79 -12.79 5.84 12.80
C THR A 79 -14.12 6.10 12.09
N VAL A 80 -15.12 5.25 12.34
CA VAL A 80 -16.37 5.25 11.59
C VAL A 80 -17.13 6.54 11.84
N ASP A 81 -17.33 6.89 13.11
CA ASP A 81 -18.06 8.08 13.51
C ASP A 81 -17.26 9.36 13.22
N ASP A 82 -15.95 9.35 13.45
CA ASP A 82 -15.12 10.53 13.19
C ASP A 82 -15.01 10.90 11.72
N ILE A 83 -14.87 9.90 10.85
CA ILE A 83 -14.91 10.15 9.40
C ILE A 83 -16.30 10.62 9.00
N HIS A 84 -17.38 10.07 9.56
CA HIS A 84 -18.73 10.55 9.28
C HIS A 84 -18.87 12.04 9.63
N GLU A 85 -18.53 12.40 10.87
CA GLU A 85 -18.60 13.77 11.38
C GLU A 85 -17.73 14.74 10.56
N ALA A 86 -16.50 14.33 10.23
CA ALA A 86 -15.60 15.09 9.38
C ALA A 86 -16.22 15.40 7.99
N LEU A 87 -16.91 14.42 7.40
CA LEU A 87 -17.52 14.56 6.09
C LEU A 87 -18.75 15.47 6.12
N VAL A 88 -19.70 15.22 7.03
CA VAL A 88 -20.91 16.06 7.15
C VAL A 88 -20.60 17.49 7.58
N GLY A 89 -19.51 17.69 8.34
CA GLY A 89 -19.01 19.01 8.70
C GLY A 89 -18.28 19.75 7.57
N SER A 90 -17.77 19.03 6.56
CA SER A 90 -17.02 19.64 5.45
C SER A 90 -17.91 20.13 4.30
N VAL A 91 -18.96 19.37 3.95
CA VAL A 91 -19.83 19.68 2.81
C VAL A 91 -21.30 19.50 3.22
N PRO A 92 -22.10 20.58 3.27
CA PRO A 92 -23.53 20.48 3.58
C PRO A 92 -24.27 19.55 2.61
N GLY A 93 -25.03 18.61 3.16
CA GLY A 93 -25.81 17.66 2.35
C GLY A 93 -24.99 16.62 1.59
N ILE A 94 -23.71 16.42 1.95
CA ILE A 94 -22.84 15.42 1.33
C ILE A 94 -23.51 14.04 1.27
N LYS A 95 -23.36 13.38 0.12
CA LYS A 95 -23.75 11.99 -0.10
C LYS A 95 -22.51 11.13 -0.07
N PHE A 96 -22.45 10.15 0.82
CA PHE A 96 -21.32 9.23 0.90
C PHE A 96 -21.71 7.90 1.55
N GLY A 97 -20.87 6.90 1.33
CA GLY A 97 -20.87 5.64 2.05
C GLY A 97 -19.47 5.27 2.48
N LEU A 98 -19.32 4.86 3.75
CA LEU A 98 -18.06 4.48 4.37
C LEU A 98 -18.16 3.05 4.91
N ALA A 99 -17.10 2.27 4.71
CA ALA A 99 -16.88 0.98 5.34
C ALA A 99 -15.46 0.89 5.90
N PHE A 100 -15.32 0.38 7.12
CA PHE A 100 -14.06 0.21 7.85
C PHE A 100 -13.94 -1.24 8.33
N CYS A 101 -12.81 -1.87 8.02
CA CYS A 101 -12.52 -3.25 8.44
C CYS A 101 -11.91 -3.27 9.84
N GLU A 102 -12.69 -3.62 10.85
CA GLU A 102 -12.17 -3.85 12.20
C GLU A 102 -11.16 -5.03 12.18
N ALA A 103 -9.95 -4.83 12.70
CA ALA A 103 -8.88 -5.83 12.58
C ALA A 103 -8.73 -6.76 13.81
N SER A 104 -9.53 -6.55 14.86
CA SER A 104 -9.49 -7.34 16.09
C SER A 104 -10.90 -7.46 16.69
N GLY A 105 -11.07 -8.22 17.77
CA GLY A 105 -12.39 -8.43 18.37
C GLY A 105 -13.34 -9.15 17.42
N ASP A 106 -14.52 -8.57 17.18
CA ASP A 106 -15.55 -9.15 16.31
C ASP A 106 -15.16 -9.15 14.82
N ARG A 107 -14.18 -8.30 14.45
CA ARG A 107 -13.64 -8.17 13.08
C ARG A 107 -14.74 -7.89 12.03
N LEU A 108 -15.69 -7.03 12.40
CA LEU A 108 -16.79 -6.67 11.51
C LEU A 108 -16.39 -5.54 10.57
N ILE A 109 -17.01 -5.51 9.39
CA ILE A 109 -17.03 -4.30 8.57
C ILE A 109 -18.00 -3.33 9.24
N ARG A 110 -17.45 -2.30 9.87
CA ARG A 110 -18.20 -1.19 10.45
C ARG A 110 -18.49 -0.18 9.34
N TRP A 111 -19.66 0.44 9.36
CA TRP A 111 -20.10 1.26 8.23
C TRP A 111 -20.97 2.41 8.69
N THR A 112 -21.04 3.45 7.87
CA THR A 112 -21.90 4.61 8.06
C THR A 112 -21.99 5.38 6.74
N GLY A 113 -22.94 6.30 6.63
CA GLY A 113 -23.09 7.11 5.42
C GLY A 113 -24.38 7.91 5.42
N THR A 114 -24.56 8.67 4.36
CA THR A 114 -25.76 9.50 4.12
C THR A 114 -26.51 9.08 2.85
N ASP A 115 -26.06 7.98 2.23
CA ASP A 115 -26.65 7.34 1.07
C ASP A 115 -26.48 5.82 1.16
N ASP A 116 -27.59 5.09 1.27
CA ASP A 116 -27.57 3.63 1.48
C ASP A 116 -26.91 2.88 0.31
N GLY A 117 -27.09 3.35 -0.93
CA GLY A 117 -26.48 2.73 -2.10
C GLY A 117 -24.96 2.82 -2.08
N LEU A 118 -24.43 3.98 -1.68
CA LEU A 118 -22.98 4.16 -1.51
C LEU A 118 -22.44 3.36 -0.32
N VAL A 119 -23.23 3.19 0.75
CA VAL A 119 -22.86 2.36 1.91
C VAL A 119 -22.71 0.90 1.50
N GLU A 120 -23.68 0.35 0.76
CA GLU A 120 -23.58 -1.02 0.24
C GLU A 120 -22.34 -1.19 -0.65
N LEU A 121 -22.09 -0.23 -1.55
CA LEU A 121 -20.92 -0.25 -2.41
C LEU A 121 -19.60 -0.25 -1.60
N ALA A 122 -19.52 0.57 -0.55
CA ALA A 122 -18.36 0.64 0.35
C ALA A 122 -18.13 -0.70 1.05
N LYS A 123 -19.19 -1.31 1.60
CA LYS A 123 -19.11 -2.61 2.29
C LYS A 123 -18.64 -3.73 1.36
N ASN A 124 -19.22 -3.82 0.16
CA ASN A 124 -18.85 -4.83 -0.83
C ASN A 124 -17.38 -4.70 -1.23
N THR A 125 -16.92 -3.45 -1.44
CA THR A 125 -15.52 -3.19 -1.78
C THR A 125 -14.58 -3.54 -0.62
N ALA A 126 -14.93 -3.15 0.60
CA ALA A 126 -14.16 -3.47 1.81
C ALA A 126 -14.06 -4.99 2.03
N GLN A 127 -15.15 -5.73 1.77
CA GLN A 127 -15.17 -7.19 1.83
C GLN A 127 -14.25 -7.84 0.79
N ALA A 128 -14.26 -7.33 -0.45
CA ALA A 128 -13.39 -7.83 -1.52
C ALA A 128 -11.89 -7.59 -1.20
N ILE A 129 -11.55 -6.41 -0.69
CA ILE A 129 -10.18 -6.06 -0.27
C ILE A 129 -9.77 -6.89 0.96
N GLY A 130 -10.66 -7.08 1.93
CA GLY A 130 -10.48 -7.99 3.06
C GLY A 130 -9.25 -7.71 3.94
N CYS A 131 -8.74 -6.48 3.93
CA CYS A 131 -7.57 -6.08 4.73
C CYS A 131 -8.01 -5.49 6.06
N GLY A 132 -7.41 -5.94 7.16
CA GLY A 132 -7.68 -5.34 8.47
C GLY A 132 -7.28 -3.86 8.49
N HIS A 133 -8.07 -3.04 9.16
CA HIS A 133 -7.83 -1.61 9.34
C HIS A 133 -7.83 -0.77 8.05
N SER A 134 -8.24 -1.32 6.90
CA SER A 134 -8.55 -0.51 5.73
C SER A 134 -9.93 0.13 5.86
N PHE A 135 -10.10 1.29 5.25
CA PHE A 135 -11.42 1.88 5.03
C PHE A 135 -11.62 2.25 3.57
N VAL A 136 -12.87 2.13 3.12
CA VAL A 136 -13.35 2.50 1.78
C VAL A 136 -14.42 3.56 1.93
N LEU A 137 -14.26 4.67 1.22
CA LEU A 137 -15.20 5.79 1.20
C LEU A 137 -15.59 6.11 -0.24
N TYR A 138 -16.88 6.11 -0.54
CA TYR A 138 -17.42 6.58 -1.81
C TYR A 138 -18.11 7.93 -1.64
N LEU A 139 -17.92 8.83 -2.60
CA LEU A 139 -18.48 10.17 -2.60
C LEU A 139 -19.49 10.33 -3.74
N GLY A 140 -20.74 10.63 -3.38
CA GLY A 140 -21.80 10.95 -4.32
C GLY A 140 -21.65 12.37 -4.90
N PRO A 141 -22.16 12.59 -6.14
CA PRO A 141 -22.14 13.91 -6.75
C PRO A 141 -22.95 14.92 -5.93
N PRO A 142 -22.54 16.21 -5.92
CA PRO A 142 -21.44 16.81 -6.68
C PRO A 142 -20.11 16.83 -5.92
N THR A 143 -19.86 15.90 -5.00
CA THR A 143 -18.69 15.96 -4.11
C THR A 143 -17.45 15.34 -4.76
N PHE A 144 -16.32 16.06 -4.69
CA PHE A 144 -15.02 15.57 -5.14
C PHE A 144 -14.07 15.33 -3.95
N PRO A 145 -13.09 14.42 -4.07
CA PRO A 145 -12.13 14.16 -3.00
C PRO A 145 -11.44 15.41 -2.45
N ILE A 146 -11.11 16.37 -3.33
CA ILE A 146 -10.46 17.63 -2.92
C ILE A 146 -11.26 18.45 -1.90
N HIS A 147 -12.58 18.24 -1.79
CA HIS A 147 -13.42 18.92 -0.80
C HIS A 147 -13.20 18.38 0.62
N VAL A 148 -12.75 17.14 0.78
CA VAL A 148 -12.74 16.42 2.06
C VAL A 148 -11.38 15.83 2.43
N LEU A 149 -10.45 15.72 1.48
CA LEU A 149 -9.20 14.96 1.65
C LEU A 149 -8.33 15.48 2.80
N ASN A 150 -8.27 16.79 3.01
CA ASN A 150 -7.49 17.37 4.10
C ASN A 150 -8.16 17.14 5.45
N THR A 151 -9.48 17.33 5.54
CA THR A 151 -10.23 17.01 6.77
C THR A 151 -10.06 15.54 7.13
N LEU A 152 -10.15 14.65 6.15
CA LEU A 152 -9.97 13.20 6.34
C LEU A 152 -8.56 12.85 6.85
N LYS A 153 -7.52 13.48 6.30
CA LYS A 153 -6.13 13.29 6.77
C LYS A 153 -5.89 13.80 8.20
N MET A 154 -6.75 14.69 8.69
CA MET A 154 -6.66 15.25 10.04
C MET A 154 -7.47 14.46 11.06
N VAL A 155 -8.25 13.46 10.64
CA VAL A 155 -8.89 12.52 11.56
C VAL A 155 -7.79 11.74 12.28
N PRO A 156 -7.73 11.76 13.63
CA PRO A 156 -6.61 11.21 14.40
C PRO A 156 -6.30 9.73 14.12
N GLU A 157 -7.31 8.95 13.80
CA GLU A 157 -7.22 7.52 13.51
C GLU A 157 -6.62 7.22 12.13
N VAL A 158 -6.68 8.17 11.18
CA VAL A 158 -6.27 7.94 9.78
C VAL A 158 -4.74 7.91 9.68
N CYS A 159 -4.22 6.73 9.38
CA CYS A 159 -2.78 6.50 9.22
C CYS A 159 -2.28 6.87 7.82
N ARG A 160 -3.05 6.54 6.79
CA ARG A 160 -2.63 6.67 5.39
C ARG A 160 -3.81 6.72 4.43
N ILE A 161 -3.67 7.49 3.35
CA ILE A 161 -4.52 7.39 2.15
C ILE A 161 -3.71 6.70 1.05
N TYR A 162 -4.28 5.67 0.41
CA TYR A 162 -3.67 4.97 -0.72
C TYR A 162 -3.99 5.67 -2.04
N CYS A 163 -5.26 5.98 -2.29
CA CYS A 163 -5.72 6.72 -3.47
C CYS A 163 -7.02 7.48 -3.18
N ALA A 164 -7.32 8.44 -4.05
CA ALA A 164 -8.54 9.23 -4.07
C ALA A 164 -8.87 9.58 -5.52
N THR A 165 -9.77 8.81 -6.16
CA THR A 165 -9.87 8.77 -7.62
C THR A 165 -11.25 8.34 -8.11
N ALA A 166 -11.57 8.74 -9.34
CA ALA A 166 -12.70 8.21 -10.10
C ALA A 166 -12.27 7.20 -11.18
N ASN A 167 -10.96 6.99 -11.38
CA ASN A 167 -10.45 6.01 -12.32
C ASN A 167 -10.80 4.57 -11.87
N GLN A 168 -10.59 3.61 -12.78
CA GLN A 168 -10.53 2.20 -12.40
C GLN A 168 -9.32 1.97 -11.48
N VAL A 169 -9.54 1.21 -10.40
CA VAL A 169 -8.50 0.89 -9.41
C VAL A 169 -8.34 -0.61 -9.25
N GLU A 170 -7.08 -1.05 -9.15
CA GLU A 170 -6.71 -2.37 -8.65
C GLU A 170 -5.93 -2.23 -7.34
N VAL A 171 -6.30 -3.01 -6.32
CA VAL A 171 -5.62 -3.04 -5.02
C VAL A 171 -4.69 -4.25 -4.96
N ILE A 172 -3.41 -4.01 -4.71
CA ILE A 172 -2.39 -5.05 -4.57
C ILE A 172 -2.38 -5.49 -3.11
N VAL A 173 -2.79 -6.72 -2.86
CA VAL A 173 -2.95 -7.29 -1.51
C VAL A 173 -1.94 -8.41 -1.30
N ALA A 174 -1.21 -8.37 -0.19
CA ALA A 174 -0.40 -9.48 0.30
C ALA A 174 -1.21 -10.28 1.34
N GLU A 175 -1.16 -11.60 1.25
CA GLU A 175 -1.84 -12.51 2.16
C GLU A 175 -0.85 -13.49 2.81
N THR A 176 -0.98 -13.63 4.11
CA THR A 176 -0.22 -14.57 4.96
C THR A 176 -1.20 -15.35 5.84
N PRO A 177 -0.76 -16.38 6.58
CA PRO A 177 -1.62 -17.06 7.54
C PRO A 177 -2.24 -16.14 8.61
N SER A 178 -1.62 -14.99 8.89
CA SER A 178 -2.15 -14.00 9.85
C SER A 178 -3.23 -13.08 9.29
N GLY A 179 -3.33 -12.96 7.96
CA GLY A 179 -4.29 -12.08 7.30
C GLY A 179 -3.73 -11.36 6.08
N ARG A 180 -4.43 -10.30 5.67
CA ARG A 180 -4.19 -9.53 4.44
C ARG A 180 -3.76 -8.11 4.73
N GLY A 181 -2.86 -7.58 3.91
CA GLY A 181 -2.40 -6.18 3.95
C GLY A 181 -2.28 -5.59 2.55
N ILE A 182 -2.55 -4.29 2.44
CA ILE A 182 -2.43 -3.55 1.18
C ILE A 182 -0.96 -3.17 0.95
N LEU A 183 -0.37 -3.62 -0.16
CA LEU A 183 0.97 -3.24 -0.58
C LEU A 183 0.96 -1.95 -1.40
N GLY A 184 -0.09 -1.72 -2.18
CA GLY A 184 -0.23 -0.57 -3.06
C GLY A 184 -1.49 -0.63 -3.91
N VAL A 185 -1.61 0.31 -4.84
CA VAL A 185 -2.73 0.45 -5.76
C VAL A 185 -2.23 0.75 -7.16
N ILE A 186 -2.99 0.34 -8.17
CA ILE A 186 -2.86 0.78 -9.56
C ILE A 186 -4.05 1.70 -9.81
N ASP A 187 -3.80 2.99 -10.00
CA ASP A 187 -4.81 4.04 -10.21
C ASP A 187 -4.72 4.54 -11.65
N GLY A 188 -5.68 4.11 -12.48
CA GLY A 188 -5.72 4.50 -13.89
C GLY A 188 -4.64 3.83 -14.75
N GLN A 189 -4.13 4.59 -15.73
CA GLN A 189 -3.29 4.09 -16.82
C GLN A 189 -1.93 4.80 -16.84
N PRO A 190 -0.88 4.18 -17.43
CA PRO A 190 0.44 4.81 -17.55
C PRO A 190 0.41 6.06 -18.45
N PRO A 191 1.34 7.01 -18.25
CA PRO A 191 1.43 8.21 -19.09
C PRO A 191 1.79 7.86 -20.54
N LEU A 192 1.15 8.54 -21.50
CA LEU A 192 1.40 8.35 -22.94
C LEU A 192 2.42 9.35 -23.52
N GLY A 193 2.84 10.34 -22.75
CA GLY A 193 3.75 11.39 -23.21
C GLY A 193 3.93 12.51 -22.18
N VAL A 194 4.56 13.59 -22.61
CA VAL A 194 4.77 14.82 -21.83
C VAL A 194 3.95 15.94 -22.47
N GLU A 195 3.33 16.79 -21.64
CA GLU A 195 2.48 17.89 -22.11
C GLU A 195 3.23 18.90 -22.99
N THR A 196 2.56 19.41 -24.02
CA THR A 196 3.02 20.53 -24.86
C THR A 196 2.60 21.88 -24.27
N GLU A 197 3.08 22.99 -24.84
CA GLU A 197 2.62 24.32 -24.40
C GLU A 197 1.11 24.50 -24.61
N ASP A 198 0.54 23.97 -25.69
CA ASP A 198 -0.90 24.01 -25.94
C ASP A 198 -1.68 23.22 -24.87
N ASP A 199 -1.18 22.05 -24.46
CA ASP A 199 -1.76 21.27 -23.37
C ASP A 199 -1.75 22.04 -22.04
N ILE A 200 -0.64 22.75 -21.75
CA ILE A 200 -0.52 23.62 -20.57
C ILE A 200 -1.59 24.71 -20.59
N GLN A 201 -1.77 25.40 -21.72
CA GLN A 201 -2.79 26.44 -21.87
C GLN A 201 -4.20 25.85 -21.69
N ASN A 202 -4.46 24.67 -22.26
CA ASN A 202 -5.74 23.99 -22.16
C ASN A 202 -6.09 23.59 -20.72
N ARG A 203 -5.18 22.93 -19.99
CA ARG A 203 -5.46 22.55 -18.59
C ARG A 203 -5.60 23.75 -17.66
N ARG A 204 -4.86 24.86 -17.91
CA ARG A 204 -5.00 26.10 -17.15
C ARG A 204 -6.36 26.76 -17.41
N LYS A 205 -6.80 26.80 -18.67
CA LYS A 205 -8.12 27.30 -19.05
C LYS A 205 -9.23 26.48 -18.39
N LEU A 206 -9.11 25.15 -18.38
CA LEU A 206 -10.07 24.27 -17.72
C LEU A 206 -10.25 24.60 -16.23
N LEU A 207 -9.14 24.80 -15.49
CA LEU A 207 -9.20 25.17 -14.07
C LEU A 207 -9.88 26.52 -13.82
N LYS A 208 -9.73 27.48 -14.74
CA LYS A 208 -10.44 28.76 -14.70
C LYS A 208 -11.92 28.60 -15.01
N THR A 209 -12.27 27.77 -16.00
CA THR A 209 -13.67 27.43 -16.33
C THR A 209 -14.39 26.79 -15.15
N PHE A 210 -13.71 25.92 -14.40
CA PHE A 210 -14.25 25.32 -13.17
C PHE A 210 -14.22 26.25 -11.95
N GLY A 211 -13.61 27.44 -12.05
CA GLY A 211 -13.53 28.41 -10.96
C GLY A 211 -12.50 28.08 -9.88
N TYR A 212 -11.63 27.09 -10.08
CA TYR A 212 -10.58 26.73 -9.11
C TYR A 212 -9.33 27.62 -9.18
N LYS A 213 -9.17 28.41 -10.25
CA LYS A 213 -8.07 29.35 -10.47
C LYS A 213 -8.57 30.64 -11.11
N LEU A 214 -7.84 31.74 -10.86
CA LEU A 214 -8.06 33.08 -11.43
C LEU A 214 -7.18 33.31 -12.66
#